data_AF-A0AAD4RB00-F1
#
_entry.id   AF-A0AAD4RB00-F1
#
_cell.length_a   1.000
_cell.length_b   1.000
_cell.length_c   1.000
_cell.angle_alpha   90.00
_cell.angle_beta   90.00
_cell.angle_gamma   90.00
#
_symmetry.space_group_name_H-M   'P 1'
#
loop_
_entity.id
_entity.type
_entity.pdbx_description
1 polymer ?
#
loop_
_entity_poly.entity_id
_entity_poly.type
_entity_poly.pdbx_seq_one_letter_code
_entity_poly.pdbx_strand_id
1 'polypeptide(L)'
;MSLRSSMHAVNLRQSGHTDRTTAKIENTAKVYFEINQFLKDVIDHVDPNCDYIISDARLIEEVVGVELTDTTKVGNFVRDPSEMAYSMAFLYGNEWAHMSFEMLLFCLLDLFTHSRILAAAVTYAFSAIARKGAKIFFTNNLIKSSLVDHRFLI
;
A
#
# COMPACT_ATOMS: atom_id res chain seq x y z
N MET A 1 -5.13 -31.03 -56.66
CA MET A 1 -6.07 -29.90 -56.44
C MET A 1 -6.21 -29.45 -54.97
N SER A 2 -5.51 -30.06 -54.00
CA SER A 2 -5.70 -29.80 -52.55
C SER A 2 -4.82 -28.68 -51.94
N LEU A 3 -3.60 -28.46 -52.45
CA LEU A 3 -2.62 -27.53 -51.83
C LEU A 3 -3.01 -26.04 -51.91
N ARG A 4 -3.72 -25.62 -52.96
CA ARG A 4 -4.11 -24.21 -53.16
C ARG A 4 -5.24 -23.77 -52.21
N SER A 5 -6.08 -24.72 -51.79
CA SER A 5 -7.16 -24.48 -50.82
C SER A 5 -6.62 -24.34 -49.38
N SER A 6 -5.61 -25.13 -49.03
CA SER A 6 -4.91 -25.05 -47.74
C SER A 6 -4.20 -23.70 -47.52
N MET A 7 -3.49 -23.17 -48.53
CA MET A 7 -2.81 -21.87 -48.44
C MET A 7 -3.77 -20.68 -48.29
N HIS A 8 -4.97 -20.74 -48.88
CA HIS A 8 -5.99 -19.71 -48.69
C HIS A 8 -6.60 -19.76 -47.28
N ALA A 9 -6.85 -20.96 -46.74
CA ALA A 9 -7.36 -21.13 -45.39
C ALA A 9 -6.36 -20.68 -44.30
N VAL A 10 -5.05 -20.88 -44.53
CA VAL A 10 -3.99 -20.41 -43.62
C VAL A 10 -3.87 -18.87 -43.64
N ASN A 11 -3.96 -18.23 -44.82
CA ASN A 11 -3.92 -16.78 -44.93
C ASN A 11 -5.14 -16.10 -44.28
N LEU A 12 -6.35 -16.64 -44.45
CA LEU A 12 -7.55 -16.11 -43.77
C LEU A 12 -7.49 -16.32 -42.24
N ARG A 13 -6.92 -17.44 -41.76
CA ARG A 13 -6.76 -17.70 -40.31
C ARG A 13 -5.69 -16.83 -39.66
N GLN A 14 -4.59 -16.52 -40.37
CA GLN A 14 -3.59 -15.56 -39.90
C GLN A 14 -4.14 -14.13 -39.92
N SER A 15 -4.79 -13.69 -41.00
CA SER A 15 -5.41 -12.37 -41.10
C SER A 15 -6.42 -12.10 -39.97
N GLY A 16 -7.30 -13.06 -39.65
CA GLY A 16 -8.26 -12.91 -38.54
C GLY A 16 -7.63 -12.91 -37.14
N HIS A 17 -6.43 -13.49 -36.96
CA HIS A 17 -5.70 -13.41 -35.69
C HIS A 17 -4.95 -12.09 -35.55
N THR A 18 -4.36 -11.59 -36.64
CA THR A 18 -3.72 -10.28 -36.70
C THR A 18 -4.74 -9.17 -36.48
N ASP A 19 -5.93 -9.24 -37.10
CA ASP A 19 -7.01 -8.26 -36.90
C ASP A 19 -7.51 -8.22 -35.45
N ARG A 20 -7.68 -9.39 -34.83
CA ARG A 20 -8.05 -9.49 -33.41
C ARG A 20 -6.98 -8.96 -32.48
N THR A 21 -5.71 -9.09 -32.84
CA THR A 21 -4.58 -8.58 -32.05
C THR A 21 -4.46 -7.07 -32.23
N THR A 22 -4.59 -6.56 -33.45
CA THR A 22 -4.63 -5.12 -33.78
C THR A 22 -5.80 -4.44 -33.10
N ALA A 23 -7.01 -5.02 -33.13
CA ALA A 23 -8.17 -4.48 -32.44
C ALA A 23 -7.99 -4.43 -30.91
N LYS A 24 -7.32 -5.43 -30.32
CA LYS A 24 -6.97 -5.42 -28.89
C LYS A 24 -5.94 -4.33 -28.56
N ILE A 25 -4.94 -4.15 -29.42
CA ILE A 25 -3.91 -3.12 -29.26
C ILE A 25 -4.54 -1.73 -29.38
N GLU A 26 -5.42 -1.52 -30.35
CA GLU A 26 -6.10 -0.25 -30.56
C GLU A 26 -7.05 0.09 -29.39
N ASN A 27 -7.78 -0.90 -28.87
CA ASN A 27 -8.61 -0.71 -27.68
C ASN A 27 -7.76 -0.38 -26.44
N THR A 28 -6.64 -1.10 -26.26
CA THR A 28 -5.69 -0.82 -25.19
C THR A 28 -5.12 0.60 -25.30
N ALA A 29 -4.76 1.03 -26.51
CA ALA A 29 -4.26 2.38 -26.76
C ALA A 29 -5.31 3.46 -26.46
N LYS A 30 -6.59 3.22 -26.80
CA LYS A 30 -7.70 4.11 -26.46
C LYS A 30 -7.89 4.23 -24.95
N VAL A 31 -7.89 3.11 -24.23
CA VAL A 31 -7.99 3.12 -22.76
C VAL A 31 -6.83 3.89 -22.13
N TYR A 32 -5.59 3.69 -22.59
CA TYR A 32 -4.46 4.47 -22.09
C TYR A 32 -4.59 5.97 -22.40
N PHE A 33 -5.11 6.32 -23.57
CA PHE A 33 -5.35 7.71 -23.93
C PHE A 33 -6.42 8.35 -23.02
N GLU A 34 -7.54 7.67 -22.78
CA GLU A 34 -8.60 8.13 -21.88
C GLU A 34 -8.11 8.30 -20.44
N ILE A 35 -7.36 7.32 -19.91
CA ILE A 35 -6.77 7.42 -18.56
C ILE A 35 -5.79 8.58 -18.48
N ASN A 36 -4.91 8.75 -19.47
CA ASN A 36 -3.95 9.85 -19.48
C ASN A 36 -4.64 11.21 -19.57
N GLN A 37 -5.73 11.32 -20.32
CA GLN A 37 -6.50 12.55 -20.40
C GLN A 37 -7.18 12.84 -19.05
N PHE A 38 -7.84 11.86 -18.46
CA PHE A 38 -8.44 11.97 -17.13
C PHE A 38 -7.41 12.42 -16.07
N LEU A 39 -6.23 11.81 -16.04
CA LEU A 39 -5.18 12.17 -15.07
C LEU A 39 -4.69 13.62 -15.26
N LYS A 40 -4.58 14.10 -16.50
CA LYS A 40 -4.26 15.51 -16.77
C LYS A 40 -5.36 16.42 -16.25
N ASP A 41 -6.61 16.10 -16.56
CA ASP A 41 -7.77 16.89 -16.15
C ASP A 41 -7.89 16.96 -14.61
N VAL A 42 -7.53 15.87 -13.89
CA VAL A 42 -7.44 15.85 -12.42
C VAL A 42 -6.32 16.75 -11.90
N ILE A 43 -5.11 16.65 -12.47
CA ILE A 43 -3.97 17.48 -12.05
C ILE A 43 -4.23 18.97 -12.29
N ASP A 44 -4.89 19.30 -13.41
CA ASP A 44 -5.24 20.67 -13.78
C ASP A 44 -6.49 21.19 -13.04
N HIS A 45 -7.08 20.39 -12.13
CA HIS A 45 -8.29 20.72 -11.34
C HIS A 45 -9.48 21.13 -12.23
N VAL A 46 -9.62 20.49 -13.41
CA VAL A 46 -10.63 20.82 -14.41
C VAL A 46 -11.99 20.22 -14.07
N ASP A 47 -12.03 19.03 -13.46
CA ASP A 47 -13.26 18.35 -13.07
C ASP A 47 -13.61 18.62 -11.59
N PRO A 48 -14.73 19.33 -11.30
CA PRO A 48 -15.15 19.62 -9.94
C PRO A 48 -15.54 18.36 -9.13
N ASN A 49 -15.78 17.22 -9.79
CA ASN A 49 -16.07 15.97 -9.08
C ASN A 49 -14.81 15.31 -8.50
N CYS A 50 -13.63 15.67 -9.01
CA CYS A 50 -12.34 15.12 -8.59
C CYS A 50 -11.42 16.21 -8.02
N ASP A 51 -11.99 17.33 -7.59
CA ASP A 51 -11.24 18.45 -7.06
C ASP A 51 -10.62 18.12 -5.69
N TYR A 52 -9.41 18.64 -5.46
CA TYR A 52 -8.66 18.39 -4.26
C TYR A 52 -7.87 19.61 -3.79
N ILE A 53 -7.58 19.66 -2.51
CA ILE A 53 -6.71 20.66 -1.89
C ILE A 53 -5.45 20.01 -1.35
N ILE A 54 -4.31 20.69 -1.49
CA ILE A 54 -3.06 20.29 -0.85
C ILE A 54 -2.87 21.14 0.40
N SER A 55 -2.92 20.51 1.57
CA SER A 55 -2.78 21.18 2.86
C SER A 55 -1.64 20.60 3.69
N ASP A 56 -1.13 21.37 4.65
CA ASP A 56 -0.15 20.86 5.61
C ASP A 56 -0.89 20.28 6.83
N ALA A 57 -0.35 19.19 7.40
CA ALA A 57 -0.93 18.57 8.59
C ALA A 57 -0.96 19.58 9.75
N ARG A 58 -2.09 19.67 10.45
CA ARG A 58 -2.14 20.47 11.68
C ARG A 58 -1.40 19.70 12.78
N LEU A 59 -0.66 20.41 13.64
CA LEU A 59 0.08 19.79 14.75
C LEU A 59 -0.78 18.83 15.60
N ILE A 60 -2.06 19.15 15.79
CA ILE A 60 -2.99 18.29 16.55
C ILE A 60 -3.31 17.00 15.77
N GLU A 61 -3.53 17.09 14.47
CA GLU A 61 -3.77 15.91 13.61
C GLU A 61 -2.53 15.01 13.56
N GLU A 62 -1.33 15.61 13.50
CA GLU A 62 -0.05 14.91 13.50
C GLU A 62 0.23 14.20 14.84
N VAL A 63 -0.04 14.85 15.97
CA VAL A 63 0.16 14.26 17.31
C VAL A 63 -0.86 13.16 17.61
N VAL A 64 -2.12 13.34 17.21
CA VAL A 64 -3.20 12.39 17.51
C VAL A 64 -3.27 11.27 16.46
N GLY A 65 -2.72 11.50 15.26
CA GLY A 65 -2.78 10.56 14.15
C GLY A 65 -4.19 10.42 13.56
N VAL A 66 -4.99 11.49 13.59
CA VAL A 66 -6.38 11.50 13.09
C VAL A 66 -6.59 12.68 12.16
N GLU A 67 -7.24 12.43 11.03
CA GLU A 67 -7.69 13.49 10.11
C GLU A 67 -8.93 14.19 10.69
N LEU A 68 -8.79 15.48 11.02
CA LEU A 68 -9.88 16.29 11.58
C LEU A 68 -10.53 17.19 10.53
N THR A 69 -9.99 17.19 9.31
CA THR A 69 -10.48 17.99 8.19
C THR A 69 -11.61 17.26 7.47
N ASP A 70 -12.72 17.96 7.24
CA ASP A 70 -13.88 17.42 6.53
C ASP A 70 -13.59 17.26 5.03
N THR A 71 -13.56 16.02 4.55
CA THR A 71 -13.30 15.64 3.15
C THR A 71 -14.58 15.38 2.35
N THR A 72 -15.75 15.65 2.92
CA THR A 72 -17.04 15.33 2.27
C THR A 72 -17.29 16.09 0.97
N LYS A 73 -16.69 17.28 0.80
CA LYS A 73 -16.91 18.17 -0.35
C LYS A 73 -15.77 18.21 -1.35
N VAL A 74 -14.53 18.09 -0.88
CA VAL A 74 -13.31 18.15 -1.69
C VAL A 74 -12.30 17.16 -1.10
N GLY A 75 -11.51 16.53 -1.97
CA GLY A 75 -10.42 15.68 -1.52
C GLY A 75 -9.37 16.51 -0.77
N ASN A 76 -8.80 15.98 0.30
CA ASN A 76 -7.69 16.64 1.00
C ASN A 76 -6.43 15.77 0.88
N PHE A 77 -5.38 16.31 0.27
CA PHE A 77 -4.06 15.71 0.27
C PHE A 77 -3.17 16.44 1.26
N VAL A 78 -2.86 15.76 2.36
CA VAL A 78 -1.93 16.24 3.36
C VAL A 78 -0.50 16.07 2.85
N ARG A 79 0.30 17.14 2.90
CA ARG A 79 1.73 17.03 2.60
C ARG A 79 2.42 16.21 3.68
N ASP A 80 3.16 15.18 3.26
CA ASP A 80 4.08 14.45 4.13
C ASP A 80 5.50 15.02 3.93
N PRO A 81 5.98 15.91 4.83
CA PRO A 81 7.25 16.61 4.64
C PRO A 81 8.48 15.69 4.70
N SER A 82 8.36 14.45 5.19
CA SER A 82 9.51 13.56 5.32
C SER A 82 9.18 12.07 5.26
N GLU A 83 8.17 11.67 4.50
CA GLU A 83 7.73 10.27 4.35
C GLU A 83 7.44 9.58 5.70
N MET A 84 7.10 10.39 6.73
CA MET A 84 6.96 9.91 8.10
C MET A 84 5.71 9.08 8.25
N ALA A 85 4.63 9.43 7.54
CA ALA A 85 3.37 8.70 7.61
C ALA A 85 3.56 7.25 7.12
N TYR A 86 4.34 7.07 6.05
CA TYR A 86 4.66 5.75 5.53
C TYR A 86 5.65 5.01 6.44
N SER A 87 6.66 5.70 6.96
CA SER A 87 7.69 5.10 7.82
C SER A 87 7.14 4.64 9.19
N MET A 88 6.18 5.37 9.77
CA MET A 88 5.54 5.00 11.04
C MET A 88 4.65 3.75 10.95
N ALA A 89 4.21 3.38 9.75
CA ALA A 89 3.41 2.17 9.54
C ALA A 89 4.25 0.88 9.68
N PHE A 90 5.57 0.98 9.59
CA PHE A 90 6.47 -0.15 9.72
C PHE A 90 6.88 -0.39 11.17
N LEU A 91 6.94 -1.67 11.52
CA LEU A 91 7.58 -2.08 12.77
C LEU A 91 9.10 -1.83 12.74
N TYR A 92 9.69 -1.95 11.53
CA TYR A 92 11.09 -1.63 11.26
C TYR A 92 11.25 -0.10 11.11
N GLY A 93 12.20 0.48 11.82
CA GLY A 93 12.37 1.93 11.97
C GLY A 93 11.76 2.51 13.25
N ASN A 94 10.93 1.73 13.96
CA ASN A 94 10.34 2.11 15.26
C ASN A 94 10.77 1.18 16.41
N GLU A 95 11.99 0.66 16.34
CA GLU A 95 12.56 -0.26 17.33
C GLU A 95 12.58 0.36 18.74
N TRP A 96 12.77 1.68 18.81
CA TRP A 96 12.79 2.43 20.06
C TRP A 96 11.45 2.44 20.79
N ALA A 97 10.33 2.60 20.07
CA ALA A 97 9.01 2.51 20.70
C ALA A 97 8.73 1.09 21.20
N HIS A 98 9.11 0.07 20.42
CA HIS A 98 8.98 -1.32 20.82
C HIS A 98 9.80 -1.64 22.09
N MET A 99 11.06 -1.19 22.13
CA MET A 99 11.92 -1.37 23.31
C MET A 99 11.34 -0.65 24.53
N SER A 100 10.86 0.59 24.36
CA SER A 100 10.27 1.38 25.45
C SER A 100 9.00 0.72 26.00
N PHE A 101 8.17 0.17 25.11
CA PHE A 101 7.00 -0.61 25.49
C PHE A 101 7.37 -1.87 26.28
N GLU A 102 8.38 -2.64 25.83
CA GLU A 102 8.86 -3.84 26.56
C GLU A 102 9.40 -3.50 27.95
N MET A 103 10.14 -2.40 28.06
CA MET A 103 10.66 -1.92 29.35
C MET A 103 9.53 -1.49 30.29
N LEU A 104 8.52 -0.78 29.80
CA LEU A 104 7.35 -0.41 30.59
C LEU A 104 6.53 -1.63 31.02
N LEU A 105 6.33 -2.60 30.13
CA LEU A 105 5.63 -3.85 30.43
C LEU A 105 6.38 -4.64 31.51
N PHE A 106 7.71 -4.72 31.41
CA PHE A 106 8.55 -5.35 32.44
C PHE A 106 8.39 -4.67 33.80
N CYS A 107 8.50 -3.33 33.85
CA CYS A 107 8.33 -2.57 35.09
C CYS A 107 6.94 -2.78 35.71
N LEU A 108 5.89 -2.80 34.89
CA LEU A 108 4.52 -3.05 35.32
C LEU A 108 4.35 -4.46 35.89
N LEU A 109 4.88 -5.48 35.20
CA LEU A 109 4.83 -6.87 35.66
C LEU A 109 5.68 -7.12 36.92
N ASP A 110 6.83 -6.46 37.05
CA ASP A 110 7.67 -6.54 38.25
C ASP A 110 6.94 -5.96 39.47
N LEU A 111 6.21 -4.85 39.27
CA LEU A 111 5.37 -4.23 40.31
C LEU A 111 4.24 -5.17 40.77
N PHE A 112 3.60 -5.90 39.85
CA PHE A 112 2.52 -6.83 40.19
C PHE A 112 3.00 -8.15 40.79
N THR A 113 4.14 -8.66 40.33
CA THR A 113 4.56 -10.03 40.62
C THR A 113 5.54 -10.11 41.80
N HIS A 114 6.20 -8.99 42.13
CA HIS A 114 7.27 -8.90 43.14
C HIS A 114 8.45 -9.87 42.93
N SER A 115 8.53 -10.49 41.75
CA SER A 115 9.57 -11.43 41.35
C SER A 115 10.08 -11.05 39.98
N ARG A 116 11.33 -10.55 39.95
CA ARG A 116 12.00 -10.09 38.73
C ARG A 116 12.13 -11.20 37.69
N ILE A 117 12.34 -12.44 38.13
CA ILE A 117 12.51 -13.60 37.25
C ILE A 117 11.20 -13.91 36.52
N LEU A 118 10.08 -13.92 37.24
CA LEU A 118 8.77 -14.20 36.65
C LEU A 118 8.32 -13.05 35.73
N ALA A 119 8.53 -11.80 36.15
CA ALA A 119 8.26 -10.62 35.32
C ALA A 119 9.07 -10.64 34.01
N ALA A 120 10.36 -10.99 34.07
CA ALA A 120 11.20 -11.11 32.87
C ALA A 120 10.73 -12.24 31.95
N ALA A 121 10.38 -13.41 32.50
CA ALA A 121 9.90 -14.54 31.72
C ALA A 121 8.59 -14.23 30.99
N VAL A 122 7.63 -13.58 31.66
CA VAL A 122 6.34 -13.20 31.07
C VAL A 122 6.52 -12.11 30.02
N THR A 123 7.33 -11.09 30.29
CA THR A 123 7.63 -10.03 29.32
C THR A 123 8.27 -10.61 28.05
N TYR A 124 9.24 -11.51 28.21
CA TYR A 124 9.89 -12.19 27.08
C TYR A 124 8.90 -13.05 26.27
N ALA A 125 8.02 -13.79 26.94
CA ALA A 125 7.00 -14.60 26.26
C ALA A 125 6.05 -13.72 25.43
N PHE A 126 5.55 -12.62 26.00
CA PHE A 126 4.69 -11.67 25.30
C PHE A 126 5.41 -11.06 24.08
N SER A 127 6.64 -10.59 24.30
CA SER A 127 7.53 -10.05 23.29
C SER A 127 7.78 -11.02 22.11
N ALA A 128 8.02 -12.30 22.41
CA ALA A 128 8.21 -13.33 21.38
C ALA A 128 6.94 -13.59 20.56
N ILE A 129 5.76 -13.56 21.20
CA ILE A 129 4.46 -13.71 20.52
C ILE A 129 4.18 -12.49 19.65
N ALA A 130 4.40 -11.28 20.17
CA ALA A 130 4.20 -10.03 19.45
C ALA A 130 5.07 -9.97 18.18
N ARG A 131 6.36 -10.33 18.26
CA ARG A 131 7.25 -10.41 17.08
C ARG A 131 6.77 -11.42 16.04
N LYS A 132 6.34 -12.61 16.47
CA LYS A 132 5.82 -13.65 15.57
C LYS A 132 4.52 -13.19 14.90
N GLY A 133 3.60 -12.61 15.68
CA GLY A 133 2.36 -12.04 15.18
C GLY A 133 2.64 -10.94 14.16
N ALA A 134 3.46 -9.96 14.52
CA ALA A 134 3.82 -8.86 13.63
C ALA A 134 4.44 -9.37 12.33
N LYS A 135 5.37 -10.32 12.36
CA LYS A 135 5.94 -10.91 11.13
C LYS A 135 4.86 -11.55 10.25
N ILE A 136 3.92 -12.30 10.82
CA ILE A 136 2.87 -12.97 10.04
C ILE A 136 1.89 -11.94 9.46
N PHE A 137 1.41 -11.00 10.28
CA PHE A 137 0.39 -10.02 9.87
C PHE A 137 0.96 -8.96 8.92
N PHE A 138 2.10 -8.36 9.25
CA PHE A 138 2.68 -7.32 8.42
C PHE A 138 3.19 -7.87 7.10
N THR A 139 3.95 -8.98 7.07
CA THR A 139 4.47 -9.51 5.80
C THR A 139 3.34 -9.97 4.88
N ASN A 140 2.31 -10.66 5.39
CA ASN A 140 1.19 -11.09 4.54
C ASN A 140 0.33 -9.91 4.06
N ASN A 141 0.07 -8.92 4.92
CA ASN A 141 -0.76 -7.78 4.53
C ASN A 141 0.01 -6.77 3.64
N LEU A 142 1.31 -6.55 3.86
CA LEU A 142 2.12 -5.70 3.00
C LEU A 142 2.25 -6.27 1.60
N ILE A 143 2.58 -7.56 1.45
CA ILE A 143 2.68 -8.18 0.12
C ILE A 143 1.36 -8.06 -0.65
N LYS A 144 0.23 -8.26 0.05
CA LYS A 144 -1.09 -8.24 -0.56
C LYS A 144 -1.60 -6.82 -0.88
N SER A 145 -1.28 -5.83 -0.04
CA SER A 145 -1.81 -4.48 -0.14
C SER A 145 -0.88 -3.48 -0.84
N SER A 146 0.44 -3.73 -0.84
CA SER A 146 1.45 -2.82 -1.38
C SER A 146 1.85 -3.15 -2.82
N LEU A 147 1.51 -4.34 -3.36
CA LEU A 147 2.00 -4.83 -4.67
C LEU A 147 3.54 -4.80 -4.80
N VAL A 148 4.26 -4.71 -3.67
CA VAL A 148 5.72 -4.72 -3.61
C VAL A 148 6.20 -6.16 -3.61
N ASP A 149 7.15 -6.46 -4.51
CA ASP A 149 7.78 -7.78 -4.64
C ASP A 149 8.47 -8.18 -3.32
N HIS A 150 8.33 -9.44 -2.92
CA HIS A 150 8.91 -10.03 -1.71
C HIS A 150 10.43 -9.79 -1.61
N ARG A 151 11.12 -9.57 -2.74
CA ARG A 151 12.55 -9.25 -2.76
C ARG A 151 12.91 -7.89 -2.17
N PHE A 152 11.94 -7.01 -1.96
CA PHE A 152 12.16 -5.69 -1.34
C PHE A 152 11.72 -5.64 0.13
N LEU A 153 11.23 -6.75 0.69
CA LEU A 153 10.79 -6.89 2.09
C LEU A 153 11.83 -7.58 2.99
N ILE A 154 13.08 -7.67 2.52
CA ILE A 154 14.25 -8.16 3.29
C ILE A 154 14.75 -7.13 4.28
#